data_AF-A0A8X6V508-F1
#
_entry.id   AF-A0A8X6V508-F1
#
_cell.length_a   1.000
_cell.length_b   1.000
_cell.length_c   1.000
_cell.angle_alpha   90.00
_cell.angle_beta   90.00
_cell.angle_gamma   90.00
#
_symmetry.space_group_name_H-M   'P 1'
#
loop_
_entity.id
_entity.type
_entity.pdbx_description
1 polymer ?
#
loop_
_entity_poly.entity_id
_entity_poly.type
_entity_poly.pdbx_seq_one_letter_code
_entity_poly.pdbx_strand_id
1 'polypeptide(L)'
;MQSHSFLCYLGFWQPVLCEVNDAQNYLQTEGLNIHQCAQRICALQAVLKAKREEFVDFALIYAKSLCEELEISFELPRRIRRKHIFGDVSKDVQLSYEDDSRRTMFSSIDRVTAEMRERF
;
A
#
# COMPACT_ATOMS: atom_id res chain seq x y z
N MET A 1 -2.86 17.31 -5.76
CA MET A 1 -3.52 16.23 -4.97
C MET A 1 -3.46 14.87 -5.67
N GLN A 2 -3.93 14.72 -6.92
CA GLN A 2 -3.90 13.43 -7.63
C GLN A 2 -2.48 12.89 -7.89
N SER A 3 -1.51 13.76 -8.16
CA SER A 3 -0.12 13.34 -8.42
C SER A 3 0.56 12.68 -7.22
N HIS A 4 0.43 13.23 -6.01
CA HIS A 4 1.00 12.61 -4.80
C HIS A 4 0.36 11.24 -4.50
N SER A 5 -0.99 11.12 -4.58
CA SER A 5 -1.67 9.83 -4.43
C SER A 5 -1.10 8.78 -5.36
N PHE A 6 -0.98 9.16 -6.63
CA PHE A 6 -0.52 8.27 -7.68
C PHE A 6 0.91 7.81 -7.39
N LEU A 7 1.79 8.73 -7.00
CA LEU A 7 3.17 8.41 -6.65
C LEU A 7 3.26 7.51 -5.40
N CYS A 8 2.41 7.70 -4.39
CA CYS A 8 2.33 6.78 -3.26
C CYS A 8 1.97 5.37 -3.74
N TYR A 9 0.90 5.22 -4.53
CA TYR A 9 0.50 3.90 -5.01
C TYR A 9 1.52 3.28 -5.97
N LEU A 10 2.23 4.09 -6.74
CA LEU A 10 3.31 3.62 -7.60
C LEU A 10 4.48 3.07 -6.77
N GLY A 11 4.96 3.83 -5.79
CA GLY A 11 6.03 3.41 -4.88
C GLY A 11 5.63 2.24 -3.99
N PHE A 12 4.34 2.08 -3.71
CA PHE A 12 3.79 0.95 -2.96
C PHE A 12 3.71 -0.32 -3.82
N TRP A 13 3.12 -0.25 -5.00
CA TRP A 13 2.89 -1.43 -5.83
C TRP A 13 4.15 -1.95 -6.50
N GLN A 14 5.13 -1.11 -6.82
CA GLN A 14 6.38 -1.54 -7.45
C GLN A 14 7.09 -2.66 -6.66
N PRO A 15 7.44 -2.48 -5.37
CA PRO A 15 8.14 -3.54 -4.61
C PRO A 15 7.23 -4.74 -4.33
N VAL A 16 5.93 -4.53 -4.08
CA VAL A 16 4.96 -5.61 -3.88
C VAL A 16 4.87 -6.50 -5.12
N LEU A 17 4.77 -5.91 -6.31
CA LEU A 17 4.68 -6.63 -7.57
C LEU A 17 5.99 -7.33 -7.92
N CYS A 18 7.15 -6.80 -7.51
CA CYS A 18 8.42 -7.52 -7.65
C CYS A 18 8.41 -8.84 -6.86
N GLU A 19 7.99 -8.84 -5.60
CA GLU A 19 7.90 -10.07 -4.79
C GLU A 19 6.91 -11.09 -5.41
N VAL A 20 5.77 -10.59 -5.90
CA VAL A 20 4.77 -11.44 -6.58
C VAL A 20 5.33 -12.03 -7.87
N ASN A 21 6.00 -11.21 -8.69
CA ASN A 21 6.61 -11.64 -9.94
C ASN A 21 7.71 -12.69 -9.69
N ASP A 22 8.54 -12.50 -8.68
CA ASP A 22 9.56 -13.47 -8.29
C ASP A 22 8.94 -14.79 -7.83
N ALA A 23 7.80 -14.76 -7.14
CA ALA A 23 7.06 -15.96 -6.80
C ALA A 23 6.48 -16.65 -8.03
N GLN A 24 5.90 -15.89 -8.95
CA GLN A 24 5.33 -16.40 -10.20
C GLN A 24 6.39 -17.04 -11.10
N ASN A 25 7.54 -16.39 -11.26
CA ASN A 25 8.66 -16.93 -12.04
C ASN A 25 9.14 -18.27 -11.48
N TYR A 26 9.25 -18.37 -10.14
CA TYR A 26 9.57 -19.66 -9.51
C TYR A 26 8.51 -20.71 -9.84
N LEU A 27 7.22 -20.40 -9.67
CA LEU A 27 6.12 -21.34 -9.91
C LEU A 27 6.01 -21.83 -11.36
N GLN A 28 6.61 -21.11 -12.32
CA GLN A 28 6.66 -21.50 -13.72
C GLN A 28 7.87 -22.40 -14.07
N THR A 29 8.71 -22.74 -13.08
CA THR A 29 9.85 -23.65 -13.28
C THR A 29 9.37 -25.07 -13.55
N GLU A 30 9.92 -25.71 -14.58
CA GLU A 30 9.61 -27.10 -14.91
C GLU A 30 10.07 -28.07 -13.82
N GLY A 31 9.30 -29.13 -13.59
CA GLY A 31 9.65 -30.18 -12.64
C GLY A 31 9.33 -29.88 -11.17
N LEU A 32 8.67 -28.76 -10.87
CA LEU A 32 8.19 -28.49 -9.52
C LEU A 32 7.06 -29.45 -9.12
N ASN A 33 7.18 -29.99 -7.91
CA ASN A 33 6.09 -30.73 -7.29
C ASN A 33 5.15 -29.79 -6.49
N ILE A 34 3.96 -30.29 -6.17
CA ILE A 34 2.92 -29.52 -5.46
C ILE A 34 3.43 -28.98 -4.12
N HIS A 35 4.27 -29.73 -3.40
CA HIS A 35 4.80 -29.29 -2.11
C HIS A 35 5.71 -28.07 -2.26
N GLN A 36 6.59 -28.05 -3.26
CA GLN A 36 7.46 -26.90 -3.56
C GLN A 36 6.64 -25.68 -3.98
N CYS A 37 5.58 -25.88 -4.78
CA CYS A 37 4.66 -24.81 -5.13
C CYS A 37 3.98 -24.21 -3.89
N ALA A 38 3.45 -25.05 -3.01
CA ALA A 38 2.82 -24.61 -1.76
C ALA A 38 3.82 -23.86 -0.86
N GLN A 39 5.05 -24.37 -0.72
CA GLN A 39 6.11 -23.69 0.01
C GLN A 39 6.40 -22.29 -0.55
N ARG A 40 6.44 -22.13 -1.88
CA ARG A 40 6.67 -20.82 -2.49
C ARG A 40 5.53 -19.85 -2.22
N ILE A 41 4.29 -20.29 -2.30
CA ILE A 41 3.12 -19.46 -1.99
C ILE A 41 3.14 -19.03 -0.53
N CYS A 42 3.42 -19.96 0.41
CA CYS A 42 3.59 -19.65 1.83
C CYS A 42 4.72 -18.65 2.08
N ALA A 43 5.85 -18.79 1.38
CA ALA A 43 6.97 -17.86 1.49
C ALA A 43 6.57 -16.45 1.01
N LEU A 44 5.87 -16.34 -0.12
CA LEU A 44 5.36 -15.05 -0.60
C LEU A 44 4.40 -14.42 0.43
N GLN A 45 3.46 -15.18 0.99
CA GLN A 45 2.56 -14.68 2.04
C GLN A 45 3.34 -14.17 3.26
N ALA A 46 4.37 -14.89 3.69
CA ALA A 46 5.20 -14.50 4.81
C ALA A 46 5.95 -13.18 4.54
N VAL A 47 6.52 -13.04 3.34
CA VAL A 47 7.21 -11.81 2.91
C VAL A 47 6.24 -10.62 2.86
N LEU A 48 5.06 -10.78 2.24
CA LEU A 48 4.06 -9.71 2.14
C LEU A 48 3.58 -9.23 3.51
N LYS A 49 3.44 -10.14 4.49
CA LYS A 49 3.11 -9.78 5.88
C LYS A 49 4.28 -9.09 6.58
N ALA A 50 5.48 -9.64 6.47
CA ALA A 50 6.65 -9.15 7.18
C ALA A 50 7.06 -7.75 6.72
N LYS A 51 7.03 -7.50 5.40
CA LYS A 51 7.40 -6.21 4.79
C LYS A 51 6.23 -5.24 4.67
N ARG A 52 5.06 -5.55 5.23
CA ARG A 52 3.84 -4.76 5.07
C ARG A 52 4.01 -3.30 5.47
N GLU A 53 4.65 -3.04 6.61
CA GLU A 53 4.92 -1.69 7.09
C GLU A 53 5.98 -1.00 6.23
N GLU A 54 7.05 -1.73 5.90
CA GLU A 54 8.14 -1.24 5.05
C GLU A 54 7.62 -0.75 3.69
N PHE A 55 6.74 -1.50 3.03
CA PHE A 55 6.15 -1.09 1.75
C PHE A 55 5.35 0.21 1.85
N VAL A 56 4.59 0.38 2.93
CA VAL A 56 3.77 1.58 3.14
C VAL A 56 4.64 2.78 3.47
N ASP A 57 5.63 2.60 4.36
CA ASP A 57 6.53 3.69 4.75
C ASP A 57 7.42 4.12 3.59
N PHE A 58 7.97 3.16 2.83
CA PHE A 58 8.73 3.42 1.62
C PHE A 58 7.91 4.21 0.60
N ALA A 59 6.66 3.81 0.35
CA ALA A 59 5.79 4.48 -0.60
C ALA A 59 5.53 5.96 -0.28
N LEU A 60 5.37 6.28 1.00
CA LEU A 60 5.16 7.66 1.46
C LEU A 60 6.43 8.50 1.32
N ILE A 61 7.58 7.94 1.71
CA ILE A 61 8.87 8.61 1.57
C ILE A 61 9.17 8.85 0.09
N TYR A 62 9.04 7.83 -0.74
CA TYR A 62 9.21 7.89 -2.19
C TYR A 62 8.35 9.00 -2.81
N ALA A 63 7.07 9.05 -2.50
CA ALA A 63 6.16 10.05 -3.06
C ALA A 63 6.51 11.48 -2.61
N LYS A 64 6.87 11.67 -1.33
CA LYS A 64 7.29 12.97 -0.80
C LYS A 64 8.56 13.45 -1.50
N SER A 65 9.60 12.63 -1.53
CA SER A 65 10.87 12.97 -2.18
C SER A 65 10.70 13.28 -3.66
N LEU A 66 9.88 12.51 -4.38
CA LEU A 66 9.66 12.74 -5.80
C LEU A 66 8.78 13.97 -6.07
N CYS A 67 7.80 14.28 -5.20
CA CYS A 67 7.06 15.53 -5.31
C CYS A 67 7.96 16.75 -5.04
N GLU A 68 8.89 16.67 -4.09
CA GLU A 68 9.89 17.71 -3.83
C GLU A 68 10.82 17.91 -5.03
N GLU A 69 11.35 16.83 -5.61
CA GLU A 69 12.22 16.87 -6.79
C GLU A 69 11.52 17.45 -8.03
N LEU A 70 10.25 17.10 -8.23
CA LEU A 70 9.46 17.54 -9.38
C LEU A 70 8.74 18.89 -9.15
N GLU A 71 8.99 19.55 -8.02
CA GLU A 71 8.32 20.80 -7.60
C GLU A 71 6.78 20.70 -7.61
N ILE A 72 6.25 19.50 -7.38
CA ILE A 72 4.81 19.24 -7.34
C ILE A 72 4.28 19.68 -5.98
N SER A 73 3.42 20.69 -5.96
CA SER A 73 2.72 21.08 -4.74
C SER A 73 1.82 19.94 -4.22
N PHE A 74 2.16 19.43 -3.03
CA PHE A 74 1.38 18.44 -2.30
C PHE A 74 0.86 18.97 -0.95
N GLU A 75 1.00 20.27 -0.68
CA GLU A 75 0.42 20.89 0.51
C GLU A 75 -1.07 20.54 0.59
N LEU A 76 -1.46 19.94 1.72
CA LEU A 76 -2.86 19.75 2.08
C LEU A 76 -3.54 21.13 1.95
N PRO A 77 -4.59 21.30 1.13
CA PRO A 77 -5.34 22.54 1.12
C PRO A 77 -5.70 22.82 2.56
N ARG A 78 -5.24 23.95 3.10
CA ARG A 78 -5.70 24.44 4.40
C ARG A 78 -7.21 24.53 4.30
N ARG A 79 -7.92 23.48 4.73
CA ARG A 79 -9.38 23.50 4.81
C ARG A 79 -9.69 24.65 5.73
N ILE A 80 -10.14 25.76 5.15
CA ILE A 80 -10.67 26.89 5.89
C ILE A 80 -11.80 26.31 6.72
N ARG A 81 -11.53 26.02 8.00
CA ARG A 81 -12.55 25.64 8.96
C ARG A 81 -13.49 26.83 9.06
N ARG A 82 -14.59 26.82 8.28
CA ARG A 82 -15.74 27.65 8.62
C ARG A 82 -16.17 27.20 10.00
N LYS A 83 -15.95 28.05 11.01
CA LYS A 83 -16.45 27.82 12.37
C LYS A 83 -17.96 27.65 12.26
N HIS A 84 -18.46 26.44 12.48
CA HIS A 84 -19.89 26.19 12.61
C HIS A 84 -20.33 26.79 13.95
N ILE A 85 -21.26 27.75 13.89
CA ILE A 85 -21.72 28.52 15.06
C ILE A 85 -22.75 27.75 15.90
N PHE A 86 -23.28 26.62 15.44
CA PHE A 86 -24.23 25.82 16.19
C PHE A 86 -23.72 24.40 16.44
N GLY A 87 -23.71 24.04 17.73
CA GLY A 87 -23.20 22.79 18.26
C GLY A 87 -24.09 21.62 17.91
N ASP A 88 -23.57 20.74 17.08
CA ASP A 88 -23.57 19.31 17.30
C ASP A 88 -22.37 18.78 16.51
N VAL A 89 -21.35 18.30 17.20
CA VAL A 89 -20.13 17.83 16.54
C VAL A 89 -19.81 16.44 17.07
N SER A 90 -20.54 15.45 16.56
CA SER A 90 -19.88 14.18 16.26
C SER A 90 -18.72 14.52 15.34
N LYS A 91 -17.52 14.69 15.93
CA LYS A 91 -16.28 14.77 15.18
C LYS A 91 -16.09 13.40 14.57
N ASP A 92 -16.67 13.18 13.39
CA ASP A 92 -16.06 12.30 12.43
C ASP A 92 -14.70 12.92 12.17
N VAL A 93 -13.70 12.43 12.90
CA VAL A 93 -12.30 12.74 12.68
C VAL A 93 -11.98 12.12 11.34
N GLN A 94 -12.31 12.85 10.27
CA GLN A 94 -11.87 12.55 8.93
C GLN A 94 -10.35 12.43 9.02
N LEU A 95 -9.85 11.21 8.84
CA LEU A 95 -8.43 10.89 8.86
C LEU A 95 -7.70 11.86 7.94
N SER A 96 -6.44 12.18 8.28
CA SER A 96 -5.63 12.95 7.33
C SER A 96 -5.58 12.17 6.02
N TYR A 97 -5.52 12.85 4.89
CA TYR A 97 -5.45 12.20 3.58
C TYR A 97 -4.30 11.17 3.49
N GLU A 98 -3.20 11.42 4.20
CA GLU A 98 -2.09 10.49 4.35
C GLU A 98 -2.47 9.23 5.14
N ASP A 99 -3.24 9.37 6.22
CA ASP A 99 -3.74 8.26 7.04
C ASP A 99 -4.75 7.39 6.26
N ASP A 100 -5.63 8.02 5.47
CA ASP A 100 -6.53 7.29 4.56
C ASP A 100 -5.76 6.49 3.49
N SER A 101 -4.69 7.09 2.94
CA SER A 101 -3.81 6.42 1.97
C SER A 101 -3.10 5.23 2.61
N ARG A 102 -2.53 5.41 3.82
CA ARG A 102 -1.91 4.33 4.61
C ARG A 102 -2.89 3.20 4.87
N ARG A 103 -4.09 3.51 5.38
CA ARG A 103 -5.13 2.52 5.66
C ARG A 103 -5.49 1.72 4.41
N THR A 104 -5.61 2.37 3.27
CA THR A 104 -5.95 1.72 1.99
C THR A 104 -4.84 0.80 1.51
N MET A 105 -3.57 1.23 1.57
CA MET A 105 -2.42 0.40 1.20
C MET A 105 -2.32 -0.83 2.10
N PHE A 106 -2.46 -0.65 3.42
CA PHE A 106 -2.50 -1.73 4.39
C PHE A 106 -3.62 -2.74 4.11
N SER A 107 -4.85 -2.25 3.90
CA SER A 107 -5.99 -3.11 3.55
C SER A 107 -5.77 -3.87 2.24
N SER A 108 -4.98 -3.32 1.31
CA SER A 108 -4.68 -3.96 0.03
C SER A 108 -3.76 -5.18 0.22
N ILE A 109 -2.70 -5.05 1.01
CA ILE A 109 -1.82 -6.19 1.36
C ILE A 109 -2.60 -7.24 2.14
N ASP A 110 -3.41 -6.82 3.11
CA ASP A 110 -4.20 -7.74 3.93
C ASP A 110 -5.17 -8.54 3.07
N ARG A 111 -5.83 -7.88 2.10
CA ARG A 111 -6.72 -8.53 1.14
C ARG A 111 -5.98 -9.52 0.24
N VAL A 112 -4.86 -9.14 -0.37
CA VAL A 112 -4.05 -10.05 -1.21
C VAL A 112 -3.65 -11.28 -0.41
N THR A 113 -3.20 -11.07 0.82
CA THR A 113 -2.73 -12.15 1.69
C THR A 113 -3.87 -13.07 2.14
N ALA A 114 -5.06 -12.52 2.40
CA ALA A 114 -6.26 -13.31 2.71
C ALA A 114 -6.70 -14.16 1.51
N GLU A 115 -6.76 -13.58 0.32
CA GLU A 115 -7.12 -14.29 -0.92
C GLU A 115 -6.13 -15.42 -1.22
N MET A 116 -4.82 -15.18 -1.01
CA MET A 116 -3.81 -16.23 -1.17
C MET A 116 -4.02 -17.39 -0.19
N ARG A 117 -4.51 -17.15 1.02
CA ARG A 117 -4.77 -18.18 2.04
C ARG A 117 -6.06 -18.95 1.78
N GLU A 118 -7.06 -18.31 1.20
CA GLU A 118 -8.36 -18.94 0.92
C GLU A 118 -8.34 -19.77 -0.36
N ARG A 119 -7.50 -19.41 -1.33
CA ARG A 119 -7.44 -20.07 -2.65
C ARG A 119 -6.38 -21.16 -2.77
N PHE A 120 -5.35 -21.16 -1.92
CA PHE A 120 -4.20 -22.06 -1.98
C PHE A 120 -3.89 -22.62 -0.59
#